data_AF-A0A418Y017-F1
#
_entry.id   AF-A0A418Y017-F1
#
_cell.length_a   1.000
_cell.length_b   1.000
_cell.length_c   1.000
_cell.angle_alpha   90.00
_cell.angle_beta   90.00
_cell.angle_gamma   90.00
#
_symmetry.space_group_name_H-M   'P 1'
#
loop_
_entity.id
_entity.type
_entity.pdbx_description
1 polymer ?
#
loop_
_entity_poly.entity_id
_entity_poly.type
_entity_poly.pdbx_seq_one_letter_code
_entity_poly.pdbx_strand_id
1 'polypeptide(L)'
;MRRWILEKFSVMTEEELAYWIAAILFVFAFVAIKPSRYFDVELPQVLAYVAVGFLIYGFWTYLSPVLKKASESLIVKAVWAAITIAGATVSFAFAQLMVNETLKVPSSAFPYTQTLVAILVAPVVIGIFVLALGLVLIPVFQVMLYSETGQLSIKSLLGPRSEGLNKKGTEAKYCVRFVAFFLILALCGYGLARNDVYLNGIGDFVRWFAFHFETENYSSCVVDPGTRVGYLGGDRVVAASKDGDVYDFKVIECAT
;
A
#
# COMPACT_ATOMS: atom_id res chain seq x y z
N MET A 1 20.13 -19.32 32.01
CA MET A 1 19.29 -19.20 30.80
C MET A 1 19.08 -17.74 30.38
N ARG A 2 18.55 -16.84 31.23
CA ARG A 2 18.32 -15.41 30.89
C ARG A 2 19.59 -14.62 30.45
N ARG A 3 20.73 -14.77 31.14
CA ARG A 3 22.00 -14.10 30.75
C ARG A 3 22.52 -14.57 29.39
N TRP A 4 22.50 -15.88 29.14
CA TRP A 4 22.92 -16.47 27.86
C TRP A 4 22.04 -16.01 26.69
N ILE A 5 20.73 -15.86 26.90
CA ILE A 5 19.80 -15.34 25.89
C ILE A 5 20.12 -13.87 25.57
N LEU A 6 20.37 -13.05 26.59
CA LEU A 6 20.70 -11.63 26.42
C LEU A 6 22.05 -11.43 25.73
N GLU A 7 23.07 -12.21 26.09
CA GLU A 7 24.39 -12.19 25.41
C GLU A 7 24.28 -12.64 23.95
N LYS A 8 23.43 -13.64 23.66
CA LYS A 8 23.22 -14.10 22.29
C LYS A 8 22.45 -13.07 21.46
N PHE A 9 21.46 -12.41 22.03
CA PHE A 9 20.71 -11.34 21.36
C PHE A 9 21.54 -10.07 21.14
N SER A 10 22.48 -9.74 22.02
CA SER A 10 23.33 -8.55 21.85
C SER A 10 24.38 -8.68 20.75
N VAL A 11 24.62 -9.90 20.25
CA VAL A 11 25.57 -10.19 19.16
C VAL A 11 24.87 -10.34 17.81
N MET A 12 23.54 -10.54 17.81
CA MET A 12 22.75 -10.71 16.57
C MET A 12 22.55 -9.38 15.84
N THR A 13 22.48 -9.47 14.51
CA THR A 13 22.03 -8.35 13.68
C THR A 13 20.54 -8.07 13.89
N GLU A 14 20.09 -6.84 13.64
CA GLU A 14 18.67 -6.46 13.80
C GLU A 14 17.74 -7.32 12.93
N GLU A 15 18.18 -7.71 11.73
CA GLU A 15 17.49 -8.65 10.84
C GLU A 15 17.29 -10.02 11.52
N GLU A 16 18.37 -10.60 12.05
CA GLU A 16 18.32 -11.92 12.71
C GLU A 16 17.45 -11.88 13.95
N LEU A 17 17.56 -10.82 14.75
CA LEU A 17 16.74 -10.63 15.94
C LEU A 17 15.25 -10.58 15.57
N ALA A 18 14.89 -9.82 14.54
CA ALA A 18 13.51 -9.73 14.06
C ALA A 18 12.97 -11.09 13.59
N TYR A 19 13.78 -11.88 12.88
CA TYR A 19 13.40 -13.22 12.45
C TYR A 19 13.26 -14.21 13.61
N TRP A 20 14.12 -14.13 14.63
CA TRP A 20 14.00 -14.94 15.84
C TRP A 20 12.75 -14.58 16.64
N ILE A 21 12.44 -13.29 16.80
CA ILE A 21 11.22 -12.84 17.46
C ILE A 21 9.98 -13.33 16.69
N ALA A 22 9.97 -13.18 15.36
CA ALA A 22 8.90 -13.68 14.52
C ALA A 22 8.70 -15.19 14.68
N ALA A 23 9.78 -15.98 14.67
CA ALA A 23 9.72 -17.43 14.85
C ALA A 23 9.16 -17.82 16.24
N ILE A 24 9.62 -17.15 17.30
CA ILE A 24 9.14 -17.39 18.67
C ILE A 24 7.64 -17.06 18.77
N LEU A 25 7.22 -15.90 18.26
CA LEU A 25 5.81 -15.50 18.25
C LEU A 25 4.94 -16.45 17.44
N PHE A 26 5.45 -16.97 16.32
CA PHE A 26 4.75 -17.96 15.51
C PHE A 26 4.55 -19.28 16.28
N VAL A 27 5.58 -19.77 16.98
CA VAL A 27 5.46 -20.95 17.85
C VAL A 27 4.45 -20.71 18.97
N PHE A 28 4.48 -19.53 19.61
CA PHE A 28 3.50 -19.17 20.63
C PHE A 28 2.08 -19.10 20.07
N ALA A 29 1.89 -18.55 18.86
CA ALA A 29 0.61 -18.53 18.18
C ALA A 29 0.08 -19.96 17.98
N PHE A 30 0.92 -20.90 17.54
CA PHE A 30 0.55 -22.31 17.37
C PHE A 30 0.16 -23.00 18.68
N VAL A 31 0.95 -22.79 19.75
CA VAL A 31 0.66 -23.37 21.07
C VAL A 31 -0.64 -22.77 21.65
N ALA A 32 -0.90 -21.48 21.37
CA ALA A 32 -2.10 -20.78 21.83
C ALA A 32 -3.39 -21.23 21.13
N ILE A 33 -3.36 -21.95 20.00
CA ILE A 33 -4.57 -22.39 19.27
C ILE A 33 -5.48 -23.28 20.13
N LYS A 34 -4.90 -24.21 20.89
CA LYS A 34 -5.67 -25.11 21.76
C LYS A 34 -6.38 -24.38 22.91
N PRO A 35 -5.67 -23.58 23.73
CA PRO A 35 -6.31 -22.84 24.81
C PRO A 35 -7.23 -21.71 24.29
N SER A 36 -6.93 -21.06 23.17
CA SER A 36 -7.77 -19.97 22.65
C SER A 36 -9.17 -20.44 22.29
N ARG A 37 -9.32 -21.66 21.76
CA ARG A 37 -10.62 -22.29 21.48
C ARG A 37 -11.47 -22.52 22.74
N TYR A 38 -10.84 -22.56 23.91
CA TYR A 38 -11.54 -22.76 25.18
C TYR A 38 -12.01 -21.43 25.81
N PHE A 39 -11.41 -20.31 25.43
CA PHE A 39 -11.66 -19.00 26.04
C PHE A 39 -12.21 -17.94 25.07
N ASP A 40 -12.52 -18.29 23.81
CA ASP A 40 -12.99 -17.36 22.76
C ASP A 40 -12.12 -16.11 22.59
N VAL A 41 -10.80 -16.26 22.78
CA VAL A 41 -9.85 -15.15 22.63
C VAL A 41 -9.16 -15.25 21.28
N GLU A 42 -9.15 -14.17 20.50
CA GLU A 42 -8.43 -14.05 19.21
C GLU A 42 -6.89 -13.99 19.35
N LEU A 43 -6.35 -14.39 20.51
CA LEU A 43 -4.93 -14.32 20.86
C LEU A 43 -4.00 -14.93 19.79
N PRO A 44 -4.29 -16.10 19.18
CA PRO A 44 -3.42 -16.67 18.15
C PRO A 44 -3.34 -15.80 16.89
N GLN A 45 -4.43 -15.13 16.52
CA GLN A 45 -4.48 -14.28 15.34
C GLN A 45 -3.65 -13.02 15.56
N VAL A 46 -3.80 -12.37 16.72
CA VAL A 46 -3.00 -11.20 17.10
C VAL A 46 -1.51 -11.55 17.12
N LEU A 47 -1.13 -12.65 17.75
CA LEU A 47 0.27 -13.10 17.78
C LEU A 47 0.82 -13.40 16.38
N ALA A 48 0.01 -14.00 15.50
CA ALA A 48 0.39 -14.24 14.12
C ALA A 48 0.58 -12.93 13.34
N TYR A 49 -0.29 -11.93 13.50
CA TYR A 49 -0.13 -10.62 12.86
C TYR A 49 1.12 -9.89 13.36
N VAL A 50 1.41 -9.94 14.66
CA VAL A 50 2.63 -9.35 15.22
C VAL A 50 3.86 -10.09 14.69
N ALA A 51 3.83 -11.43 14.60
CA ALA A 51 4.92 -12.21 14.01
C ALA A 51 5.18 -11.83 12.55
N VAL A 52 4.12 -11.67 11.76
CA VAL A 52 4.20 -11.18 10.38
C VAL A 52 4.82 -9.77 10.33
N GLY A 53 4.42 -8.88 11.24
CA GLY A 53 4.99 -7.54 11.35
C GLY A 53 6.51 -7.56 11.58
N PHE A 54 6.99 -8.39 12.50
CA PHE A 54 8.44 -8.57 12.73
C PHE A 54 9.16 -9.19 11.53
N LEU A 55 8.51 -10.10 10.81
CA LEU A 55 9.06 -10.73 9.62
C LEU A 55 9.24 -9.71 8.48
N ILE A 56 8.25 -8.84 8.27
CA ILE A 56 8.32 -7.72 7.32
C ILE A 56 9.39 -6.71 7.76
N TYR A 57 9.46 -6.39 9.06
CA TYR A 57 10.48 -5.49 9.60
C TYR A 57 11.89 -6.03 9.36
N GLY A 58 12.16 -7.30 9.66
CA GLY A 58 13.46 -7.91 9.40
C GLY A 58 13.82 -7.94 7.90
N PHE A 59 12.83 -8.15 7.03
CA PHE A 59 13.03 -8.01 5.59
C PHE A 59 13.35 -6.56 5.17
N TRP A 60 12.69 -5.58 5.77
CA TRP A 60 12.93 -4.17 5.52
C TRP A 60 14.32 -3.71 5.97
N THR A 61 14.81 -4.17 7.13
CA THR A 61 16.16 -3.84 7.60
C THR A 61 17.25 -4.41 6.69
N TYR A 62 16.99 -5.54 6.04
CA TYR A 62 17.84 -6.05 4.96
C TYR A 62 17.73 -5.22 3.67
N LEU A 63 16.51 -4.89 3.25
CA LEU A 63 16.26 -4.23 1.95
C LEU A 63 16.71 -2.77 1.94
N SER A 64 16.53 -2.04 3.04
CA SER A 64 16.77 -0.59 3.14
C SER A 64 18.21 -0.18 2.81
N PRO A 65 19.27 -0.81 3.38
CA PRO A 65 20.66 -0.51 2.99
C PRO A 65 20.93 -0.75 1.51
N VAL A 66 20.31 -1.78 0.92
CA VAL A 66 20.51 -2.10 -0.49
C VAL A 66 19.83 -1.09 -1.39
N LEU A 67 18.61 -0.68 -1.07
CA LEU A 67 17.89 0.40 -1.76
C LEU A 67 18.62 1.73 -1.64
N LYS A 68 19.19 2.03 -0.46
CA LYS A 68 19.99 3.24 -0.25
C LYS A 68 21.26 3.26 -1.11
N LYS A 69 21.96 2.12 -1.21
CA LYS A 69 23.13 2.01 -2.08
C LYS A 69 22.74 2.09 -3.56
N ALA A 70 21.65 1.43 -3.95
CA ALA A 70 21.13 1.50 -5.31
C ALA A 70 20.76 2.94 -5.69
N SER A 71 20.17 3.70 -4.76
CA SER A 71 19.76 5.09 -4.99
C SER A 71 20.92 6.09 -5.03
N GLU A 72 22.17 5.68 -4.82
CA GLU A 72 23.34 6.54 -5.11
C GLU A 72 23.51 6.75 -6.63
N SER A 73 23.10 5.78 -7.44
CA SER A 73 23.17 5.85 -8.90
C SER A 73 22.15 6.82 -9.48
N LEU A 74 22.59 7.69 -10.39
CA LEU A 74 21.72 8.65 -11.10
C LEU A 74 20.60 7.94 -11.87
N ILE A 75 20.91 6.79 -12.49
CA ILE A 75 19.93 6.01 -13.28
C ILE A 75 18.83 5.49 -12.35
N VAL A 76 19.20 4.97 -11.18
CA VAL A 76 18.23 4.44 -10.21
C VAL A 76 17.36 5.57 -9.65
N LYS A 77 17.93 6.74 -9.37
CA LYS A 77 17.14 7.93 -8.98
C LYS A 77 16.14 8.33 -10.07
N ALA A 78 16.55 8.32 -11.35
CA ALA A 78 15.66 8.62 -12.47
C ALA A 78 14.52 7.60 -12.58
N VAL A 79 14.82 6.31 -12.41
CA VAL A 79 13.80 5.24 -12.37
C VAL A 79 12.83 5.44 -11.21
N TRP A 80 13.31 5.75 -10.00
CA TRP A 80 12.45 6.05 -8.85
C TRP A 80 11.56 7.26 -9.11
N ALA A 81 12.11 8.34 -9.68
CA ALA A 81 11.32 9.52 -10.05
C ALA A 81 10.23 9.17 -11.07
N ALA A 82 10.55 8.38 -12.10
CA ALA A 82 9.57 7.93 -13.09
C ALA A 82 8.45 7.08 -12.45
N ILE A 83 8.80 6.15 -11.55
CA ILE A 83 7.82 5.33 -10.82
C ILE A 83 6.94 6.21 -9.94
N THR A 84 7.50 7.21 -9.25
CA THR A 84 6.71 8.14 -8.42
C THR A 84 5.75 8.98 -9.26
N ILE A 85 6.19 9.50 -10.41
CA ILE A 85 5.32 10.26 -11.33
C ILE A 85 4.21 9.36 -11.88
N ALA A 86 4.56 8.13 -12.30
CA ALA A 86 3.58 7.17 -12.79
C ALA A 86 2.56 6.82 -11.70
N GLY A 87 3.02 6.54 -10.48
CA GLY A 87 2.16 6.25 -9.33
C GLY A 87 1.22 7.40 -9.00
N ALA A 88 1.73 8.64 -8.93
CA ALA A 88 0.90 9.82 -8.70
C ALA A 88 -0.16 10.01 -9.80
N THR A 89 0.23 9.83 -11.07
CA THR A 89 -0.68 9.95 -12.21
C THR A 89 -1.78 8.88 -12.16
N VAL A 90 -1.43 7.64 -11.84
CA VAL A 90 -2.40 6.54 -11.67
C VAL A 90 -3.34 6.81 -10.50
N SER A 91 -2.84 7.34 -9.37
CA SER A 91 -3.69 7.74 -8.24
C SER A 91 -4.69 8.82 -8.63
N PHE A 92 -4.28 9.84 -9.39
CA PHE A 92 -5.19 10.86 -9.89
C PHE A 92 -6.23 10.29 -10.87
N ALA A 93 -5.82 9.43 -11.80
CA ALA A 93 -6.74 8.78 -12.72
C ALA A 93 -7.77 7.90 -11.98
N PHE A 94 -7.32 7.14 -10.97
CA PHE A 94 -8.20 6.31 -10.16
C PHE A 94 -9.16 7.16 -9.31
N ALA A 95 -8.70 8.30 -8.80
CA ALA A 95 -9.56 9.25 -8.10
C ALA A 95 -10.64 9.83 -9.02
N GLN A 96 -10.31 10.16 -10.28
CA GLN A 96 -11.29 10.63 -11.26
C GLN A 96 -12.37 9.58 -11.54
N LEU A 97 -11.97 8.32 -11.74
CA LEU A 97 -12.90 7.21 -11.91
C LEU A 97 -13.78 7.03 -10.68
N MET A 98 -13.19 7.09 -9.49
CA MET A 98 -13.91 6.91 -8.23
C MET A 98 -14.92 8.02 -7.98
N VAL A 99 -14.56 9.29 -8.21
CA VAL A 99 -15.49 10.42 -8.09
C VAL A 99 -16.63 10.30 -9.10
N ASN A 100 -16.32 9.94 -10.36
CA ASN A 100 -17.33 9.75 -11.38
C ASN A 100 -18.29 8.60 -11.06
N GLU A 101 -17.78 7.45 -10.64
CA GLU A 101 -18.60 6.28 -10.29
C GLU A 101 -19.42 6.50 -9.01
N THR A 102 -18.88 7.24 -8.06
CA THR A 102 -19.55 7.48 -6.76
C THR A 102 -20.66 8.53 -6.88
N LEU A 103 -20.38 9.62 -7.59
CA LEU A 103 -21.31 10.75 -7.75
C LEU A 103 -22.21 10.61 -8.98
N LYS A 104 -21.91 9.69 -9.91
CA LYS A 104 -22.64 9.48 -11.17
C LYS A 104 -22.77 10.75 -12.04
N VAL A 105 -21.82 11.67 -11.90
CA VAL A 105 -21.72 12.93 -12.66
C VAL A 105 -20.28 13.16 -13.14
N PRO A 106 -20.04 14.06 -14.12
CA PRO A 106 -18.68 14.35 -14.58
C PRO A 106 -17.79 14.81 -13.42
N SER A 107 -16.65 14.15 -13.25
CA SER A 107 -15.73 14.44 -12.15
C SER A 107 -15.11 15.84 -12.25
N SER A 108 -15.13 16.47 -13.44
CA SER A 108 -14.56 17.79 -13.70
C SER A 108 -15.11 18.92 -12.82
N ALA A 109 -16.32 18.77 -12.27
CA ALA A 109 -16.91 19.73 -11.34
C ALA A 109 -16.27 19.67 -9.93
N PHE A 110 -15.48 18.65 -9.63
CA PHE A 110 -14.99 18.36 -8.28
C PHE A 110 -13.46 18.21 -8.19
N PRO A 111 -12.66 19.21 -8.63
CA PRO A 111 -11.20 19.13 -8.63
C PRO A 111 -10.58 18.95 -7.23
N TYR A 112 -11.16 19.51 -6.17
CA TYR A 112 -10.60 19.38 -4.82
C TYR A 112 -10.87 17.98 -4.24
N THR A 113 -12.05 17.43 -4.48
CA THR A 113 -12.42 16.06 -4.14
C THR A 113 -11.49 15.09 -4.83
N GLN A 114 -11.24 15.24 -6.14
CA GLN A 114 -10.27 14.41 -6.86
C GLN A 114 -8.89 14.43 -6.21
N THR A 115 -8.41 15.60 -5.79
CA THR A 115 -7.09 15.75 -5.18
C THR A 115 -6.99 15.01 -3.84
N LEU A 116 -8.01 15.13 -2.98
CA LEU A 116 -8.04 14.43 -1.70
C LEU A 116 -8.20 12.91 -1.87
N VAL A 117 -9.08 12.51 -2.79
CA VAL A 117 -9.29 11.09 -3.10
C VAL A 117 -8.03 10.46 -3.68
N ALA A 118 -7.23 11.19 -4.48
CA ALA A 118 -5.97 10.68 -4.99
C ALA A 118 -4.99 10.30 -3.87
N ILE A 119 -5.00 11.05 -2.76
CA ILE A 119 -4.21 10.72 -1.57
C ILE A 119 -4.80 9.49 -0.86
N LEU A 120 -6.11 9.44 -0.69
CA LEU A 120 -6.80 8.31 -0.04
C LEU A 120 -6.67 7.00 -0.83
N VAL A 121 -6.64 7.05 -2.15
CA VAL A 121 -6.50 5.87 -3.01
C VAL A 121 -5.03 5.44 -3.14
N ALA A 122 -4.06 6.29 -2.77
CA ALA A 122 -2.64 6.00 -2.90
C ALA A 122 -2.19 4.65 -2.29
N PRO A 123 -2.69 4.19 -1.12
CA PRO A 123 -2.34 2.86 -0.59
C PRO A 123 -2.71 1.71 -1.54
N VAL A 124 -3.85 1.81 -2.22
CA VAL A 124 -4.30 0.82 -3.21
C VAL A 124 -3.37 0.85 -4.43
N VAL A 125 -3.03 2.05 -4.92
CA VAL A 125 -2.09 2.18 -6.05
C VAL A 125 -0.70 1.64 -5.68
N ILE A 126 -0.19 1.96 -4.50
CA ILE A 126 1.08 1.41 -4.00
C ILE A 126 1.02 -0.12 -3.99
N GLY A 127 -0.07 -0.71 -3.51
CA GLY A 127 -0.28 -2.16 -3.54
C GLY A 127 -0.19 -2.74 -4.96
N ILE A 128 -0.81 -2.09 -5.96
CA ILE A 128 -0.77 -2.51 -7.36
C ILE A 128 0.68 -2.45 -7.90
N PHE A 129 1.40 -1.36 -7.64
CA PHE A 129 2.79 -1.21 -8.09
C PHE A 129 3.72 -2.22 -7.41
N VAL A 130 3.57 -2.45 -6.10
CA VAL A 130 4.36 -3.47 -5.37
C VAL A 130 4.11 -4.86 -5.94
N LEU A 131 2.86 -5.20 -6.23
CA LEU A 131 2.52 -6.51 -6.81
C LEU A 131 3.05 -6.65 -8.24
N ALA A 132 2.82 -5.66 -9.11
CA ALA A 132 3.27 -5.68 -10.49
C ALA A 132 4.80 -5.71 -10.62
N LEU A 133 5.50 -4.77 -9.94
CA LEU A 133 6.95 -4.73 -9.96
C LEU A 133 7.55 -5.94 -9.24
N GLY A 134 6.96 -6.37 -8.14
CA GLY A 134 7.39 -7.55 -7.39
C GLY A 134 7.38 -8.81 -8.24
N LEU A 135 6.31 -9.02 -9.01
CA LEU A 135 6.19 -10.17 -9.93
C LEU A 135 7.21 -10.12 -11.08
N VAL A 136 7.42 -8.95 -11.69
CA VAL A 136 8.41 -8.79 -12.78
C VAL A 136 9.85 -8.95 -12.26
N LEU A 137 10.12 -8.51 -11.04
CA LEU A 137 11.46 -8.50 -10.46
C LEU A 137 11.81 -9.77 -9.68
N ILE A 138 10.94 -10.79 -9.63
CA ILE A 138 11.24 -12.08 -8.99
C ILE A 138 12.65 -12.58 -9.29
N PRO A 139 13.11 -12.73 -10.55
CA PRO A 139 14.44 -13.29 -10.83
C PRO A 139 15.58 -12.43 -10.25
N VAL A 140 15.41 -11.11 -10.26
CA VAL A 140 16.40 -10.17 -9.69
C VAL A 140 16.41 -10.29 -8.16
N PHE A 141 15.24 -10.38 -7.54
CA PHE A 141 15.13 -10.60 -6.11
C PHE A 141 15.75 -11.94 -5.69
N GLN A 142 15.53 -13.04 -6.42
CA GLN A 142 16.15 -14.33 -6.10
C GLN A 142 17.68 -14.25 -6.01
N VAL A 143 18.32 -13.54 -6.94
CA VAL A 143 19.77 -13.33 -6.94
C VAL A 143 20.20 -12.41 -5.78
N MET A 144 19.42 -11.36 -5.48
CA MET A 144 19.71 -10.46 -4.36
C MET A 144 19.65 -11.17 -3.01
N LEU A 145 18.58 -11.91 -2.75
CA LEU A 145 18.28 -12.51 -1.44
C LEU A 145 19.40 -13.45 -0.98
N TYR A 146 20.13 -14.04 -1.93
CA TYR A 146 21.28 -14.91 -1.70
C TYR A 146 22.56 -14.18 -1.26
N SER A 147 22.64 -12.86 -1.46
CA SER A 147 23.79 -12.05 -1.06
C SER A 147 23.63 -11.54 0.38
N GLU A 148 24.68 -11.68 1.21
CA GLU A 148 24.69 -11.10 2.57
C GLU A 148 24.57 -9.58 2.55
N THR A 149 25.21 -8.93 1.58
CA THR A 149 25.32 -7.47 1.51
C THR A 149 24.44 -6.87 0.42
N GLY A 150 23.65 -7.69 -0.28
CA GLY A 150 22.83 -7.26 -1.41
C GLY A 150 23.63 -6.64 -2.57
N GLN A 151 24.94 -6.93 -2.65
CA GLN A 151 25.79 -6.41 -3.72
C GLN A 151 25.52 -7.15 -5.02
N LEU A 152 24.61 -6.59 -5.83
CA LEU A 152 24.49 -6.96 -7.22
C LEU A 152 25.55 -6.23 -8.04
N SER A 153 26.52 -6.97 -8.56
CA SER A 153 27.33 -6.50 -9.67
C SER A 153 26.64 -6.92 -10.98
N ILE A 154 26.52 -6.02 -11.95
CA ILE A 154 26.02 -6.38 -13.30
C ILE A 154 26.88 -7.52 -13.89
N LYS A 155 28.17 -7.56 -13.54
CA LYS A 155 29.09 -8.65 -13.90
C LYS A 155 28.75 -9.99 -13.24
N SER A 156 28.14 -10.00 -12.05
CA SER A 156 27.66 -11.24 -11.41
C SER A 156 26.30 -11.72 -11.94
N LEU A 157 25.57 -10.86 -12.65
CA LEU A 157 24.30 -11.20 -13.30
C LEU A 157 24.50 -11.75 -14.72
N LEU A 158 25.56 -11.31 -15.43
CA LEU A 158 25.84 -11.64 -16.84
C LEU A 158 27.12 -12.46 -17.05
N GLY A 159 27.96 -12.66 -16.04
CA GLY A 159 29.24 -13.37 -16.14
C GLY A 159 29.25 -14.73 -15.41
N PRO A 160 30.20 -15.63 -15.72
CA PRO A 160 30.39 -16.86 -14.96
C PRO A 160 30.68 -16.50 -13.50
N ARG A 161 29.94 -17.14 -12.59
CA ARG A 161 29.91 -16.91 -11.14
C ARG A 161 31.33 -16.72 -10.57
N SER A 162 31.74 -15.48 -10.33
CA SER A 162 33.06 -15.21 -9.75
C SER A 162 33.07 -15.54 -8.25
N GLU A 163 33.97 -16.42 -7.82
CA GLU A 163 34.03 -16.98 -6.47
C GLU A 163 34.48 -15.99 -5.37
N GLY A 164 34.84 -14.75 -5.71
CA GLY A 164 35.52 -13.84 -4.78
C GLY A 164 34.68 -12.72 -4.13
N LEU A 165 33.40 -12.53 -4.46
CA LEU A 165 32.66 -11.30 -4.08
C LEU A 165 31.48 -11.48 -3.13
N ASN A 166 31.14 -12.71 -2.72
CA ASN A 166 29.98 -12.95 -1.88
C ASN A 166 30.36 -13.84 -0.69
N LYS A 167 30.45 -13.26 0.51
CA LYS A 167 30.19 -14.06 1.72
C LYS A 167 28.78 -14.63 1.53
N LYS A 168 28.68 -15.95 1.41
CA LYS A 168 27.39 -16.64 1.31
C LYS A 168 26.66 -16.39 2.62
N GLY A 169 25.46 -15.83 2.54
CA GLY A 169 24.59 -15.76 3.70
C GLY A 169 24.23 -17.18 4.11
N THR A 170 23.96 -17.39 5.39
CA THR A 170 23.44 -18.68 5.88
C THR A 170 22.18 -19.03 5.10
N GLU A 171 22.05 -20.28 4.63
CA GLU A 171 20.89 -20.77 3.87
C GLU A 171 19.55 -20.49 4.57
N ALA A 172 19.56 -20.49 5.91
CA ALA A 172 18.41 -20.11 6.73
C ALA A 172 17.94 -18.67 6.49
N LYS A 173 18.84 -17.69 6.36
CA LYS A 173 18.47 -16.29 6.08
C LYS A 173 17.82 -16.16 4.71
N TYR A 174 18.38 -16.84 3.71
CA TYR A 174 17.80 -16.87 2.38
C TYR A 174 16.36 -17.39 2.41
N CYS A 175 16.11 -18.54 3.07
CA CYS A 175 14.77 -19.09 3.19
C CYS A 175 13.80 -18.13 3.86
N VAL A 176 14.19 -17.48 4.96
CA VAL A 176 13.33 -16.53 5.67
C VAL A 176 13.04 -15.29 4.81
N ARG A 177 14.04 -14.74 4.12
CA ARG A 177 13.85 -13.60 3.21
C ARG A 177 12.98 -13.96 2.00
N PHE A 178 13.12 -15.16 1.47
CA PHE A 178 12.29 -15.69 0.38
C PHE A 178 10.83 -15.78 0.82
N VAL A 179 10.57 -16.37 1.99
CA VAL A 179 9.22 -16.44 2.58
C VAL A 179 8.67 -15.03 2.83
N ALA A 180 9.49 -14.12 3.36
CA ALA A 180 9.09 -12.73 3.59
C ALA A 180 8.66 -12.01 2.31
N PHE A 181 9.43 -12.17 1.24
CA PHE A 181 9.14 -11.55 -0.04
C PHE A 181 7.78 -12.02 -0.60
N PHE A 182 7.56 -13.33 -0.67
CA PHE A 182 6.27 -13.86 -1.15
C PHE A 182 5.12 -13.54 -0.22
N LEU A 183 5.37 -13.46 1.09
CA LEU A 183 4.37 -13.05 2.06
C LEU A 183 3.94 -11.59 1.85
N ILE A 184 4.87 -10.67 1.54
CA ILE A 184 4.53 -9.29 1.17
C ILE A 184 3.65 -9.26 -0.09
N LEU A 185 4.02 -10.00 -1.13
CA LEU A 185 3.21 -10.08 -2.36
C LEU A 185 1.81 -10.65 -2.09
N ALA A 186 1.73 -11.70 -1.26
CA ALA A 186 0.46 -12.30 -0.87
C ALA A 186 -0.40 -11.33 -0.05
N LEU A 187 0.18 -10.57 0.87
CA LEU A 187 -0.53 -9.54 1.64
C LEU A 187 -1.04 -8.41 0.75
N CYS A 188 -0.22 -7.91 -0.19
CA CYS A 188 -0.65 -6.92 -1.17
C CYS A 188 -1.79 -7.47 -2.05
N GLY A 189 -1.65 -8.70 -2.55
CA GLY A 189 -2.70 -9.35 -3.35
C GLY A 189 -4.00 -9.54 -2.57
N TYR A 190 -3.92 -10.01 -1.32
CA TYR A 190 -5.07 -10.16 -0.45
C TYR A 190 -5.74 -8.82 -0.13
N GLY A 191 -4.95 -7.79 0.18
CA GLY A 191 -5.44 -6.45 0.46
C GLY A 191 -6.15 -5.83 -0.74
N LEU A 192 -5.61 -6.01 -1.96
CA LEU A 192 -6.25 -5.56 -3.20
C LEU A 192 -7.54 -6.34 -3.52
N ALA A 193 -7.58 -7.64 -3.22
CA ALA A 193 -8.75 -8.48 -3.45
C ALA A 193 -9.90 -8.24 -2.45
N ARG A 194 -9.63 -7.59 -1.31
CA ARG A 194 -10.62 -7.31 -0.25
C ARG A 194 -10.61 -5.84 0.18
N ASN A 195 -10.48 -4.93 -0.77
CA ASN A 195 -10.47 -3.49 -0.49
C ASN A 195 -11.86 -2.84 -0.51
N ASP A 196 -12.94 -3.60 -0.72
CA ASP A 196 -14.30 -3.09 -0.90
C ASP A 196 -14.74 -2.17 0.24
N VAL A 197 -14.51 -2.58 1.50
CA VAL A 197 -14.87 -1.79 2.69
C VAL A 197 -14.12 -0.46 2.70
N TYR A 198 -12.84 -0.48 2.34
CA TYR A 198 -12.02 0.72 2.29
C TYR A 198 -12.47 1.66 1.17
N LEU A 199 -12.69 1.12 -0.03
CA LEU A 199 -13.15 1.90 -1.18
C LEU A 199 -14.56 2.45 -0.98
N ASN A 200 -15.46 1.69 -0.37
CA ASN A 200 -16.80 2.18 -0.01
C ASN A 200 -16.71 3.34 0.98
N GLY A 201 -15.85 3.24 2.00
CA GLY A 201 -15.60 4.35 2.93
C GLY A 201 -15.06 5.61 2.25
N ILE A 202 -14.18 5.45 1.25
CA ILE A 202 -13.74 6.59 0.42
C ILE A 202 -14.93 7.14 -0.39
N GLY A 203 -15.80 6.29 -0.93
CA GLY A 203 -17.01 6.73 -1.65
C GLY A 203 -17.94 7.57 -0.78
N ASP A 204 -18.13 7.18 0.48
CA ASP A 204 -18.93 7.98 1.43
C ASP A 204 -18.26 9.32 1.73
N PHE A 205 -16.93 9.33 1.89
CA PHE A 205 -16.15 10.56 2.01
C PHE A 205 -16.28 11.45 0.77
N VAL A 206 -16.27 10.89 -0.44
CA VAL A 206 -16.45 11.62 -1.70
C VAL A 206 -17.79 12.34 -1.74
N ARG A 207 -18.88 11.64 -1.42
CA ARG A 207 -20.24 12.23 -1.38
C ARG A 207 -20.31 13.38 -0.38
N TRP A 208 -19.82 13.13 0.83
CA TRP A 208 -19.81 14.11 1.90
C TRP A 208 -18.97 15.36 1.53
N PHE A 209 -17.74 15.15 1.05
CA PHE A 209 -16.82 16.24 0.76
C PHE A 209 -17.31 17.08 -0.42
N ALA A 210 -17.72 16.43 -1.52
CA ALA A 210 -18.25 17.10 -2.70
C ALA A 210 -19.46 17.98 -2.33
N PHE A 211 -20.41 17.44 -1.56
CA PHE A 211 -21.59 18.19 -1.11
C PHE A 211 -21.22 19.38 -0.22
N HIS A 212 -20.37 19.20 0.78
CA HIS A 212 -20.12 20.26 1.76
C HIS A 212 -19.15 21.34 1.30
N PHE A 213 -18.15 20.99 0.49
CA PHE A 213 -17.02 21.88 0.19
C PHE A 213 -16.94 22.34 -1.27
N GLU A 214 -17.52 21.61 -2.23
CA GLU A 214 -17.42 21.95 -3.66
C GLU A 214 -18.74 22.30 -4.32
N THR A 215 -19.87 22.18 -3.61
CA THR A 215 -21.14 22.74 -4.07
C THR A 215 -21.50 24.00 -3.29
N GLU A 216 -22.09 24.96 -3.99
CA GLU A 216 -22.46 26.27 -3.48
C GLU A 216 -23.96 26.34 -3.16
N ASN A 217 -24.33 27.12 -2.15
CA ASN A 217 -25.74 27.35 -1.80
C ASN A 217 -26.44 28.35 -2.74
N TYR A 218 -25.66 29.15 -3.46
CA TYR A 218 -26.16 30.19 -4.35
C TYR A 218 -25.70 29.83 -5.76
N SER A 219 -26.63 29.86 -6.72
CA SER A 219 -26.31 29.56 -8.11
C SER A 219 -26.99 30.53 -9.05
N SER A 220 -26.40 30.71 -10.23
CA SER A 220 -27.02 31.47 -11.33
C SER A 220 -28.22 30.75 -11.96
N CYS A 221 -28.47 29.48 -11.59
CA CYS A 221 -29.51 28.64 -12.16
C CYS A 221 -30.67 28.50 -11.17
N VAL A 222 -31.90 28.43 -11.70
CA VAL A 222 -33.08 28.20 -10.88
C VAL A 222 -33.09 26.73 -10.45
N VAL A 223 -32.83 26.49 -9.16
CA VAL A 223 -32.80 25.15 -8.56
C VAL A 223 -33.76 25.06 -7.37
N ASP A 224 -34.18 23.84 -7.04
CA ASP A 224 -35.11 23.60 -5.94
C ASP A 224 -34.53 24.06 -4.59
N PRO A 225 -35.38 24.55 -3.66
CA PRO A 225 -34.93 24.98 -2.34
C PRO A 225 -34.18 23.87 -1.58
N GLY A 226 -32.98 24.18 -1.08
CA GLY A 226 -32.13 23.21 -0.37
C GLY A 226 -31.18 22.42 -1.27
N THR A 227 -31.23 22.62 -2.58
CA THR A 227 -30.26 22.07 -3.54
C THR A 227 -29.01 22.94 -3.58
N ARG A 228 -27.84 22.32 -3.58
CA ARG A 228 -26.54 22.98 -3.77
C ARG A 228 -26.03 22.72 -5.17
N VAL A 229 -25.19 23.60 -5.70
CA VAL A 229 -24.79 23.57 -7.11
C VAL A 229 -23.28 23.54 -7.27
N GLY A 230 -22.77 22.58 -8.04
CA GLY A 230 -21.39 22.56 -8.52
C GLY A 230 -21.35 22.92 -10.01
N TYR A 231 -20.48 23.85 -10.41
CA TYR A 231 -20.48 24.33 -11.79
C TYR A 231 -19.78 23.35 -12.74
N LEU A 232 -20.46 23.02 -13.84
CA LEU A 232 -19.81 22.47 -15.04
C LEU A 232 -19.67 23.64 -16.02
N GLY A 233 -18.62 23.69 -16.83
CA GLY A 233 -18.48 24.78 -17.80
C GLY A 233 -19.69 24.88 -18.74
N GLY A 234 -20.11 26.11 -19.07
CA GLY A 234 -21.27 26.41 -19.92
C GLY A 234 -22.59 26.48 -19.16
N ASP A 235 -23.68 26.05 -19.78
CA ASP A 235 -25.05 26.12 -19.23
C ASP A 235 -25.47 24.87 -18.43
N ARG A 236 -24.50 24.08 -17.97
CA ARG A 236 -24.75 22.85 -17.21
C ARG A 236 -24.20 22.99 -15.80
N VAL A 237 -24.92 22.46 -14.83
CA VAL A 237 -24.46 22.41 -13.44
C VAL A 237 -24.79 21.07 -12.81
N VAL A 238 -24.04 20.70 -11.77
CA VAL A 238 -24.36 19.56 -10.92
C VAL A 238 -25.24 20.06 -9.78
N ALA A 239 -26.52 19.67 -9.79
CA ALA A 239 -27.41 19.81 -8.67
C ALA A 239 -27.14 18.69 -7.66
N ALA A 240 -26.86 19.06 -6.42
CA ALA A 240 -26.63 18.17 -5.31
C ALA A 240 -27.70 18.37 -4.25
N SER A 241 -28.43 17.31 -3.93
CA SER A 241 -29.45 17.30 -2.88
C SER A 241 -29.09 16.29 -1.79
N LYS A 242 -29.64 16.50 -0.60
CA LYS A 242 -29.46 15.61 0.54
C LYS A 242 -30.84 15.18 1.03
N ASP A 243 -31.10 13.88 1.03
CA ASP A 243 -32.30 13.27 1.61
C ASP A 243 -31.88 12.33 2.75
N GLY A 244 -32.13 12.75 3.99
CA GLY A 244 -31.59 12.08 5.17
C GLY A 244 -30.06 12.05 5.16
N ASP A 245 -29.48 10.84 5.16
CA ASP A 245 -28.03 10.61 5.06
C ASP A 245 -27.55 10.30 3.63
N VAL A 246 -28.46 10.35 2.65
CA VAL A 246 -28.15 10.06 1.24
C VAL A 246 -27.90 11.36 0.48
N TYR A 247 -26.76 11.43 -0.20
CA TYR A 247 -26.42 12.52 -1.12
C TYR A 247 -26.71 12.08 -2.55
N ASP A 248 -27.52 12.86 -3.27
CA ASP A 248 -27.84 12.63 -4.67
C ASP A 248 -27.25 13.77 -5.52
N PHE A 249 -26.67 13.40 -6.66
CA PHE A 249 -25.99 14.32 -7.56
C PHE A 249 -26.49 14.08 -8.99
N LYS A 250 -26.94 15.14 -9.65
CA LYS A 250 -27.46 15.07 -11.01
C LYS A 250 -26.98 16.25 -11.82
N VAL A 251 -26.70 16.02 -13.10
CA VAL A 251 -26.43 17.11 -14.04
C VAL A 251 -27.77 17.70 -14.48
N ILE A 252 -27.91 19.02 -14.36
CA ILE A 252 -29.05 19.79 -14.87
C ILE A 252 -28.55 20.86 -15.85
N GLU A 253 -29.41 21.22 -16.80
CA GLU A 253 -29.20 22.38 -17.65
C GLU A 253 -29.87 23.59 -17.00
N CYS A 254 -29.18 24.72 -17.04
CA CYS A 254 -29.72 25.97 -16.52
C CYS A 254 -30.78 26.45 -17.50
N ALA A 255 -32.03 26.49 -17.04
CA ALA A 255 -33.10 27.11 -17.80
C ALA A 255 -32.75 28.60 -17.97
N THR A 256 -32.62 29.02 -19.23
CA THR A 256 -32.59 30.45 -19.64
C THR A 256 -33.89 31.14 -19.29
#